data_AF-A0A9P7XPX9-F1
#
_entry.id   AF-A0A9P7XPX9-F1
#
_cell.length_a   1.000
_cell.length_b   1.000
_cell.length_c   1.000
_cell.angle_alpha   90.00
_cell.angle_beta   90.00
_cell.angle_gamma   90.00
#
_symmetry.space_group_name_H-M   'P 1'
#
loop_
_entity.id
_entity.type
_entity.pdbx_description
1 polymer ?
#
loop_
_entity_poly.entity_id
_entity_poly.type
_entity_poly.pdbx_seq_one_letter_code
_entity_poly.pdbx_strand_id
1 'polypeptide(L)'
;MVKEKHCPLIVFGVSGCGKTRAVIELLSQHWGFYFNASSDDWGSGDMMTLHSTVQKHLNDTRDSPTADRQLNNAFARKITLLLFLSRLLVFKYCLGVPGCAETFTSARWTLLQVCPHVLLDDLFNVLFRKLRRLVDHGERYLSDYVSDAFEDVKGRLLGRGCQPTIKDDTRLLVINDEAQFLGDQFNGSFQSMSSSDESPRPLLSPILHAFRDIGQHQFTLVTCGTGLSINTLFWVQSSGSGLKDSSTTFEL
;
A
#
# COMPACT_ATOMS: atom_id res chain seq x y z
N MET A 1 2.61 -4.98 29.65
CA MET A 1 2.04 -5.17 28.30
C MET A 1 3.17 -5.39 27.32
N VAL A 2 3.28 -6.60 26.76
CA VAL A 2 4.22 -6.89 25.68
C VAL A 2 3.66 -6.21 24.42
N LYS A 3 4.40 -5.25 23.83
CA LYS A 3 4.02 -4.69 22.53
C LYS A 3 4.15 -5.82 21.50
N GLU A 4 3.05 -6.21 20.85
CA GLU A 4 3.13 -7.14 19.73
C GLU A 4 4.07 -6.59 18.66
N LYS A 5 5.01 -7.44 18.24
CA LYS A 5 5.97 -7.10 17.19
C LYS A 5 5.28 -7.22 15.83
N HIS A 6 4.91 -6.09 15.24
CA HIS A 6 4.38 -6.05 13.88
C HIS A 6 5.53 -6.26 12.89
N CYS A 7 5.60 -7.44 12.28
CA CYS A 7 6.57 -7.75 11.25
C CYS A 7 5.85 -7.85 9.90
N PRO A 8 6.23 -7.07 8.87
CA PRO A 8 5.70 -7.25 7.53
C PRO A 8 6.06 -8.65 7.00
N LEU A 9 5.14 -9.26 6.25
CA LEU A 9 5.40 -10.52 5.56
C LEU A 9 6.12 -10.23 4.26
N ILE A 10 7.26 -10.87 4.03
CA ILE A 10 8.03 -10.74 2.80
C ILE A 10 7.98 -12.07 2.05
N VAL A 11 7.56 -12.02 0.78
CA VAL A 11 7.51 -13.19 -0.11
C VAL A 11 8.47 -12.94 -1.27
N PHE A 12 9.58 -13.68 -1.30
CA PHE A 12 10.61 -13.52 -2.32
C PHE A 12 10.92 -14.85 -3.00
N GLY A 13 11.46 -14.75 -4.22
CA GLY A 13 11.79 -15.89 -5.06
C GLY A 13 12.02 -15.46 -6.49
N VAL A 14 12.50 -16.38 -7.33
CA VAL A 14 12.76 -16.12 -8.75
C VAL A 14 11.47 -15.85 -9.53
N SER A 15 11.57 -15.24 -10.71
CA SER A 15 10.42 -15.09 -11.60
C SER A 15 9.84 -16.47 -11.94
N GLY A 16 8.50 -16.56 -12.03
CA GLY A 16 7.81 -17.81 -12.32
C GLY A 16 7.63 -18.78 -11.14
N CYS A 17 8.15 -18.49 -9.93
CA CYS A 17 7.98 -19.38 -8.77
C CYS A 17 6.59 -19.28 -8.08
N GLY A 18 5.64 -18.57 -8.69
CA GLY A 18 4.25 -18.51 -8.22
C GLY A 18 3.95 -17.48 -7.13
N LYS A 19 4.79 -16.46 -6.90
CA LYS A 19 4.58 -15.42 -5.87
C LYS A 19 3.26 -14.68 -6.05
N THR A 20 3.07 -14.06 -7.22
CA THR A 20 1.84 -13.34 -7.60
C THR A 20 0.60 -14.22 -7.46
N ARG A 21 0.69 -15.48 -7.92
CA ARG A 21 -0.37 -16.46 -7.74
C ARG A 21 -0.69 -16.71 -6.27
N ALA A 22 0.32 -16.94 -5.43
CA ALA A 22 0.14 -17.22 -4.01
C ALA A 22 -0.52 -16.04 -3.28
N VAL A 23 -0.16 -14.79 -3.60
CA VAL A 23 -0.78 -13.62 -2.97
C VAL A 23 -2.19 -13.34 -3.46
N ILE A 24 -2.48 -13.62 -4.73
CA ILE A 24 -3.85 -13.58 -5.26
C ILE A 24 -4.73 -14.65 -4.61
N GLU A 25 -4.21 -15.89 -4.47
CA GLU A 25 -4.90 -16.97 -3.77
C GLU A 25 -5.15 -16.58 -2.30
N LEU A 26 -4.18 -15.96 -1.64
CA LEU A 26 -4.32 -15.47 -0.26
C LEU A 26 -5.43 -14.41 -0.13
N LEU A 27 -5.47 -13.42 -1.03
CA LEU A 27 -6.53 -12.40 -1.07
C LEU A 27 -7.88 -12.96 -1.48
N SER A 28 -7.92 -14.06 -2.24
CA SER A 28 -9.19 -14.73 -2.53
C SER A 28 -9.85 -15.30 -1.26
N GLN A 29 -9.05 -15.59 -0.23
CA GLN A 29 -9.48 -16.16 1.04
C GLN A 29 -9.53 -15.15 2.19
N HIS A 30 -8.99 -13.94 2.01
CA HIS A 30 -8.90 -12.92 3.05
C HIS A 30 -9.16 -11.52 2.46
N TRP A 31 -9.89 -10.68 3.16
CA TRP A 31 -10.11 -9.30 2.72
C TRP A 31 -8.82 -8.49 2.75
N GLY A 32 -8.58 -7.70 1.70
CA GLY A 32 -7.39 -6.89 1.59
C GLY A 32 -7.27 -6.15 0.27
N PHE A 33 -6.15 -5.47 0.07
CA PHE A 33 -5.88 -4.61 -1.07
C PHE A 33 -4.64 -5.09 -1.83
N TYR A 34 -4.71 -5.08 -3.15
CA TYR A 34 -3.65 -5.58 -4.04
C TYR A 34 -3.02 -4.48 -4.89
N PHE A 35 -1.81 -4.06 -4.57
CA PHE A 35 -1.07 -3.08 -5.36
C PHE A 35 0.03 -3.79 -6.15
N ASN A 36 0.05 -3.59 -7.46
CA ASN A 36 1.11 -4.09 -8.33
C ASN A 36 1.98 -2.92 -8.79
N ALA A 37 3.29 -3.04 -8.61
CA ALA A 37 4.26 -2.04 -9.04
C ALA A 37 4.78 -2.25 -10.48
N SER A 38 4.48 -3.37 -11.11
CA SER A 38 4.86 -3.67 -12.49
C SER A 38 3.89 -3.03 -13.49
N SER A 39 4.41 -2.55 -14.63
CA SER A 39 3.59 -2.00 -15.73
C SER A 39 3.04 -3.06 -16.67
N ASP A 40 3.65 -4.25 -16.66
CA ASP A 40 3.44 -5.27 -17.69
C ASP A 40 2.57 -6.42 -17.19
N ASP A 41 2.09 -6.32 -15.95
CA ASP A 41 1.37 -7.36 -15.23
C ASP A 41 -0.08 -6.97 -14.88
N TRP A 42 -0.81 -7.93 -14.33
CA TRP A 42 -2.18 -7.77 -13.86
C TRP A 42 -2.29 -6.77 -12.70
N GLY A 43 -3.24 -5.86 -12.76
CA GLY A 43 -3.52 -4.91 -11.70
C GLY A 43 -4.10 -3.61 -12.23
N SER A 44 -4.37 -2.70 -11.32
CA SER A 44 -4.69 -1.31 -11.64
C SER A 44 -3.43 -0.55 -12.00
N GLY A 45 -3.51 0.36 -12.97
CA GLY A 45 -2.43 1.28 -13.32
C GLY A 45 -2.26 2.45 -12.33
N ASP A 46 -2.92 2.38 -11.16
CA ASP A 46 -2.83 3.40 -10.11
C ASP A 46 -1.43 3.54 -9.53
N MET A 47 -0.69 2.45 -9.35
CA MET A 47 0.69 2.50 -8.85
C MET A 47 1.66 3.13 -9.86
N MET A 48 1.51 2.84 -11.15
CA MET A 48 2.27 3.54 -12.22
C MET A 48 1.92 5.02 -12.28
N THR A 49 0.65 5.35 -12.03
CA THR A 49 0.20 6.73 -11.91
C THR A 49 0.78 7.41 -10.67
N LEU A 50 0.95 6.70 -9.55
CA LEU A 50 1.65 7.20 -8.36
C LEU A 50 3.13 7.46 -8.68
N HIS A 51 3.81 6.47 -9.26
CA HIS A 51 5.23 6.56 -9.63
C HIS A 51 5.50 7.78 -10.52
N SER A 52 4.77 7.91 -11.65
CA SER A 52 4.93 9.05 -12.57
C SER A 52 4.65 10.41 -11.92
N THR A 53 3.75 10.44 -10.94
CA THR A 53 3.43 11.67 -10.20
C THR A 53 4.56 12.10 -9.28
N VAL A 54 5.12 11.13 -8.55
CA VAL A 54 6.26 11.36 -7.69
C VAL A 54 7.48 11.72 -8.54
N GLN A 55 7.70 11.05 -9.67
CA GLN A 55 8.76 11.38 -10.61
C GLN A 55 8.68 12.83 -11.08
N LYS A 56 7.48 13.27 -11.49
CA LYS A 56 7.26 14.65 -11.91
C LYS A 56 7.60 15.64 -10.78
N HIS A 57 7.11 15.39 -9.57
CA HIS A 57 7.43 16.22 -8.41
C HIS A 57 8.94 16.30 -8.15
N LEU A 58 9.65 15.17 -8.18
CA LEU A 58 11.10 15.14 -7.99
C LEU A 58 11.84 15.92 -9.09
N ASN A 59 11.38 15.84 -10.33
CA ASN A 59 11.96 16.62 -11.43
C ASN A 59 11.72 18.13 -11.26
N ASP A 60 10.52 18.52 -10.82
CA ASP A 60 10.16 19.92 -10.59
C ASP A 60 10.93 20.52 -9.39
N THR A 61 11.41 19.70 -8.45
CA THR A 61 12.17 20.15 -7.27
C THR A 61 13.69 19.99 -7.40
N ARG A 62 14.19 19.33 -8.45
CA ARG A 62 15.62 19.04 -8.66
C ARG A 62 16.51 20.29 -8.75
N ASP A 63 16.00 21.37 -9.34
CA ASP A 63 16.75 22.62 -9.50
C ASP A 63 16.66 23.52 -8.26
N SER A 64 15.91 23.10 -7.23
CA SER A 64 15.86 23.82 -5.96
C SER A 64 17.12 23.51 -5.14
N PRO A 65 17.84 24.54 -4.64
CA PRO A 65 19.01 24.35 -3.77
C PRO A 65 18.68 23.65 -2.44
N THR A 66 17.40 23.41 -2.15
CA THR A 66 16.89 22.68 -0.99
C THR A 66 16.00 21.51 -1.43
N ALA A 67 16.54 20.56 -2.20
CA ALA A 67 15.86 19.29 -2.46
C ALA A 67 15.67 18.52 -1.13
N ASP A 68 14.62 18.87 -0.41
CA ASP A 68 14.34 18.38 0.92
C ASP A 68 13.68 16.99 0.85
N ARG A 69 14.43 15.98 1.29
CA ARG A 69 13.95 14.59 1.38
C ARG A 69 12.70 14.47 2.25
N GLN A 70 12.50 15.36 3.22
CA GLN A 70 11.29 15.40 4.06
C GLN A 70 10.07 15.88 3.28
N LEU A 71 10.23 16.88 2.40
CA LEU A 71 9.15 17.31 1.52
C LEU A 71 8.80 16.22 0.51
N ASN A 72 9.81 15.55 -0.06
CA ASN A 72 9.59 14.41 -0.95
C ASN A 72 8.84 13.28 -0.25
N ASN A 73 9.23 12.99 1.00
CA ASN A 73 8.57 12.05 1.89
C ASN A 73 7.08 12.38 2.10
N ALA A 74 6.77 13.62 2.50
CA ALA A 74 5.40 14.08 2.71
C ALA A 74 4.56 14.04 1.41
N PHE A 75 5.16 14.42 0.29
CA PHE A 75 4.51 14.35 -1.01
C PHE A 75 4.19 12.90 -1.41
N ALA A 76 5.17 12.00 -1.36
CA ALA A 76 4.97 10.59 -1.69
C ALA A 76 3.89 9.95 -0.81
N ARG A 77 3.92 10.20 0.52
CA ARG A 77 2.88 9.74 1.45
C ARG A 77 1.51 10.28 1.07
N LYS A 78 1.37 11.60 0.83
CA LYS A 78 0.10 12.19 0.38
C LYS A 78 -0.45 11.47 -0.85
N ILE A 79 0.40 11.19 -1.85
CA ILE A 79 -0.05 10.48 -3.06
C ILE A 79 -0.43 9.03 -2.75
N THR A 80 0.30 8.32 -1.88
CA THR A 80 -0.08 6.98 -1.42
C THR A 80 -1.41 6.97 -0.68
N LEU A 81 -1.66 7.94 0.20
CA LEU A 81 -2.94 8.09 0.90
C LEU A 81 -4.11 8.29 -0.07
N LEU A 82 -3.94 9.10 -1.12
CA LEU A 82 -4.95 9.29 -2.17
C LEU A 82 -5.20 8.02 -2.98
N LEU A 83 -4.15 7.25 -3.26
CA LEU A 83 -4.24 5.96 -3.93
C LEU A 83 -4.99 4.95 -3.05
N PHE A 84 -4.74 4.93 -1.75
CA PHE A 84 -5.46 4.05 -0.84
C PHE A 84 -6.93 4.47 -0.70
N LEU A 85 -7.17 5.78 -0.57
CA LEU A 85 -8.53 6.34 -0.50
C LEU A 85 -9.37 5.98 -1.73
N SER A 86 -8.79 6.02 -2.94
CA SER A 86 -9.53 5.64 -4.14
C SER A 86 -10.04 4.19 -4.02
N ARG A 87 -9.21 3.26 -3.54
CA ARG A 87 -9.62 1.86 -3.35
C ARG A 87 -10.64 1.69 -2.23
N LEU A 88 -10.50 2.43 -1.13
CA LEU A 88 -11.47 2.41 -0.04
C LEU A 88 -12.84 2.89 -0.50
N LEU A 89 -12.92 3.97 -1.29
CA LEU A 89 -14.20 4.49 -1.79
C LEU A 89 -14.90 3.51 -2.73
N VAL A 90 -14.14 2.84 -3.59
CA VAL A 90 -14.67 1.79 -4.47
C VAL A 90 -15.17 0.62 -3.64
N PHE A 91 -14.37 0.17 -2.68
CA PHE A 91 -14.73 -0.96 -1.84
C PHE A 91 -15.98 -0.65 -1.01
N LYS A 92 -16.04 0.55 -0.42
CA LYS A 92 -17.22 1.08 0.28
C LYS A 92 -18.45 1.10 -0.60
N TYR A 93 -18.31 1.50 -1.87
CA TYR A 93 -19.41 1.47 -2.84
C TYR A 93 -19.89 0.03 -3.09
N CYS A 94 -18.98 -0.91 -3.36
CA CYS A 94 -19.32 -2.33 -3.56
C CYS A 94 -20.04 -2.92 -2.33
N LEU A 95 -19.55 -2.61 -1.13
CA LEU A 95 -20.19 -3.01 0.13
C LEU A 95 -21.52 -2.30 0.38
N GLY A 96 -21.82 -1.22 -0.34
CA GLY A 96 -23.08 -0.49 -0.25
C GLY A 96 -24.18 -1.01 -1.17
N VAL A 97 -23.85 -1.82 -2.18
CA VAL A 97 -24.80 -2.35 -3.16
C VAL A 97 -25.82 -3.28 -2.46
N PRO A 98 -27.14 -3.14 -2.74
CA PRO A 98 -28.15 -4.06 -2.22
C PRO A 98 -27.85 -5.51 -2.61
N GLY A 99 -27.92 -6.45 -1.66
CA GLY A 99 -27.60 -7.85 -1.90
C GLY A 99 -26.08 -8.16 -1.97
N CYS A 100 -25.22 -7.26 -1.49
CA CYS A 100 -23.78 -7.50 -1.48
C CYS A 100 -23.38 -8.63 -0.51
N ALA A 101 -24.11 -8.85 0.57
CA ALA A 101 -23.77 -9.85 1.58
C ALA A 101 -23.75 -11.28 1.01
N GLU A 102 -24.68 -11.56 0.09
CA GLU A 102 -24.88 -12.87 -0.53
C GLU A 102 -23.94 -13.09 -1.72
N THR A 103 -23.50 -12.01 -2.34
CA THR A 103 -22.82 -12.08 -3.65
C THR A 103 -21.40 -11.56 -3.63
N PHE A 104 -21.02 -10.67 -2.73
CA PHE A 104 -19.71 -10.03 -2.73
C PHE A 104 -18.78 -10.71 -1.73
N THR A 105 -17.68 -11.26 -2.27
CA THR A 105 -16.69 -12.03 -1.52
C THR A 105 -15.30 -11.44 -1.69
N SER A 106 -14.37 -11.81 -0.80
CA SER A 106 -12.94 -11.46 -0.94
C SER A 106 -12.37 -11.87 -2.29
N ALA A 107 -12.76 -13.02 -2.82
CA ALA A 107 -12.37 -13.46 -4.16
C ALA A 107 -12.85 -12.51 -5.27
N ARG A 108 -14.11 -12.06 -5.21
CA ARG A 108 -14.64 -11.10 -6.19
C ARG A 108 -13.99 -9.73 -6.06
N TRP A 109 -13.72 -9.29 -4.83
CA TRP A 109 -12.97 -8.07 -4.59
C TRP A 109 -11.53 -8.16 -5.09
N THR A 110 -10.89 -9.31 -4.97
CA THR A 110 -9.55 -9.58 -5.51
C THR A 110 -9.56 -9.52 -7.04
N LEU A 111 -10.50 -10.20 -7.68
CA LEU A 111 -10.65 -10.17 -9.15
C LEU A 111 -10.84 -8.76 -9.67
N LEU A 112 -11.62 -7.93 -8.96
CA LEU A 112 -11.81 -6.53 -9.34
C LEU A 112 -10.48 -5.76 -9.35
N GLN A 113 -9.59 -6.00 -8.37
CA GLN A 113 -8.31 -5.31 -8.24
C GLN A 113 -7.21 -5.84 -9.17
N VAL A 114 -7.22 -7.14 -9.48
CA VAL A 114 -6.22 -7.81 -10.33
C VAL A 114 -6.57 -7.64 -11.81
N CYS A 115 -7.85 -7.65 -12.16
CA CYS A 115 -8.31 -7.56 -13.56
C CYS A 115 -9.18 -6.32 -13.83
N PRO A 116 -8.80 -5.11 -13.38
CA PRO A 116 -9.71 -3.96 -13.43
C PRO A 116 -10.00 -3.50 -14.86
N HIS A 117 -9.05 -3.68 -15.78
CA HIS A 117 -9.21 -3.39 -17.22
C HIS A 117 -10.14 -4.36 -17.94
N VAL A 118 -10.22 -5.62 -17.46
CA VAL A 118 -11.11 -6.63 -18.06
C VAL A 118 -12.55 -6.38 -17.66
N LEU A 119 -12.76 -5.81 -16.46
CA LEU A 119 -14.08 -5.68 -15.85
C LEU A 119 -14.69 -4.29 -16.05
N LEU A 120 -13.95 -3.20 -15.81
CA LEU A 120 -14.53 -1.86 -15.63
C LEU A 120 -13.54 -0.70 -15.94
N ASP A 121 -12.80 -0.75 -17.04
CA ASP A 121 -11.91 0.34 -17.51
C ASP A 121 -11.05 1.00 -16.40
N ASP A 122 -10.39 0.18 -15.57
CA ASP A 122 -9.53 0.60 -14.47
C ASP A 122 -10.04 1.79 -13.64
N LEU A 123 -11.24 1.57 -13.10
CA LEU A 123 -11.95 2.54 -12.29
C LEU A 123 -11.12 3.06 -11.09
N PHE A 124 -10.21 2.24 -10.54
CA PHE A 124 -9.36 2.60 -9.41
C PHE A 124 -8.43 3.74 -9.79
N ASN A 125 -7.75 3.60 -10.92
CA ASN A 125 -6.85 4.59 -11.45
C ASN A 125 -7.59 5.84 -11.95
N VAL A 126 -8.76 5.66 -12.58
CA VAL A 126 -9.64 6.79 -12.96
C VAL A 126 -10.02 7.61 -11.74
N LEU A 127 -10.49 6.98 -10.66
CA LEU A 127 -10.86 7.68 -9.43
C LEU A 127 -9.64 8.31 -8.76
N PHE A 128 -8.51 7.59 -8.67
CA PHE A 128 -7.27 8.10 -8.11
C PHE A 128 -6.80 9.38 -8.82
N ARG A 129 -6.83 9.41 -10.16
CA ARG A 129 -6.49 10.61 -10.95
C ARG A 129 -7.42 11.78 -10.67
N LYS A 130 -8.72 11.53 -10.45
CA LYS A 130 -9.68 12.58 -10.08
C LYS A 130 -9.39 13.13 -8.69
N LEU A 131 -9.22 12.25 -7.69
CA LEU A 131 -8.92 12.66 -6.31
C LEU A 131 -7.65 13.51 -6.23
N ARG A 132 -6.60 13.11 -6.96
CA ARG A 132 -5.35 13.87 -7.03
C ARG A 132 -5.50 15.30 -7.53
N ARG A 133 -6.47 15.59 -8.38
CA ARG A 133 -6.74 16.95 -8.90
C ARG A 133 -7.54 17.81 -7.92
N LEU A 134 -8.21 17.19 -6.96
CA LEU A 134 -9.14 17.86 -6.05
C LEU A 134 -8.51 18.19 -4.69
N VAL A 135 -7.41 17.52 -4.32
CA VAL A 135 -6.84 17.65 -2.97
C VAL A 135 -5.71 18.67 -2.92
N ASP A 136 -6.10 19.93 -2.62
CA ASP A 136 -5.19 21.01 -2.20
C ASP A 136 -4.87 20.97 -0.70
N HIS A 137 -5.57 20.14 0.07
CA HIS A 137 -5.36 20.05 1.52
C HIS A 137 -4.04 19.35 1.90
N GLY A 138 -3.54 19.71 3.09
CA GLY A 138 -2.32 19.12 3.68
C GLY A 138 -2.51 17.66 4.11
N GLU A 139 -1.39 16.95 4.29
CA GLU A 139 -1.35 15.50 4.53
C GLU A 139 -2.16 15.04 5.77
N ARG A 140 -2.15 15.81 6.87
CA ARG A 140 -2.83 15.41 8.12
C ARG A 140 -4.33 15.18 7.93
N TYR A 141 -5.04 16.14 7.34
CA TYR A 141 -6.47 16.04 7.07
C TYR A 141 -6.82 14.86 6.16
N LEU A 142 -5.94 14.56 5.21
CA LEU A 142 -6.11 13.42 4.33
C LEU A 142 -5.94 12.09 5.10
N SER A 143 -4.96 12.01 6.00
CA SER A 143 -4.76 10.82 6.84
C SER A 143 -5.99 10.51 7.68
N ASP A 144 -6.57 11.52 8.33
CA ASP A 144 -7.79 11.36 9.15
C ASP A 144 -8.97 10.88 8.29
N TYR A 145 -9.16 11.48 7.11
CA TYR A 145 -10.22 11.08 6.19
C TYR A 145 -10.05 9.64 5.67
N VAL A 146 -8.81 9.21 5.42
CA VAL A 146 -8.51 7.84 5.00
C VAL A 146 -8.80 6.86 6.13
N SER A 147 -8.43 7.19 7.36
CA SER A 147 -8.74 6.39 8.56
C SER A 147 -10.25 6.26 8.75
N ASP A 148 -11.01 7.35 8.67
CA ASP A 148 -12.47 7.32 8.77
C ASP A 148 -13.12 6.46 7.67
N ALA A 149 -12.63 6.59 6.44
CA ALA A 149 -13.10 5.77 5.33
C ALA A 149 -12.79 4.28 5.53
N PHE A 150 -11.63 3.98 6.10
CA PHE A 150 -11.24 2.61 6.44
C PHE A 150 -12.12 2.02 7.55
N GLU A 151 -12.36 2.76 8.64
CA GLU A 151 -13.22 2.31 9.74
C GLU A 151 -14.66 2.05 9.27
N ASP A 152 -15.21 2.89 8.38
CA ASP A 152 -16.54 2.61 7.78
C ASP A 152 -16.53 1.33 6.93
N VAL A 153 -15.51 1.13 6.10
CA VAL A 153 -15.36 -0.11 5.31
C VAL A 153 -15.27 -1.34 6.22
N LYS A 154 -14.44 -1.28 7.26
CA LYS A 154 -14.26 -2.37 8.21
C LYS A 154 -15.55 -2.64 8.99
N GLY A 155 -16.23 -1.61 9.48
CA GLY A 155 -17.53 -1.71 10.14
C GLY A 155 -18.59 -2.38 9.26
N ARG A 156 -18.61 -2.08 7.95
CA ARG A 156 -19.50 -2.74 6.99
C ARG A 156 -19.18 -4.22 6.80
N LEU A 157 -17.89 -4.59 6.73
CA LEU A 157 -17.49 -5.99 6.64
C LEU A 157 -17.91 -6.79 7.88
N LEU A 158 -17.75 -6.21 9.07
CA LEU A 158 -18.19 -6.80 10.33
C LEU A 158 -19.71 -6.97 10.39
N GLY A 159 -20.46 -5.96 9.92
CA GLY A 159 -21.92 -5.92 10.05
C GLY A 159 -22.73 -6.63 8.94
N ARG A 160 -22.17 -6.79 7.73
CA ARG A 160 -22.95 -7.26 6.55
C ARG A 160 -22.82 -8.75 6.25
N GLY A 161 -21.99 -9.51 6.96
CA GLY A 161 -21.87 -10.96 6.74
C GLY A 161 -21.27 -11.37 5.38
N CYS A 162 -20.57 -10.45 4.69
CA CYS A 162 -19.84 -10.76 3.46
C CYS A 162 -18.77 -11.82 3.74
N GLN A 163 -18.49 -12.70 2.77
CA GLN A 163 -17.57 -13.83 2.96
C GLN A 163 -16.13 -13.52 2.52
N PRO A 164 -15.10 -13.90 3.30
CA PRO A 164 -15.18 -14.56 4.61
C PRO A 164 -15.66 -13.60 5.70
N THR A 165 -16.39 -14.13 6.69
CA THR A 165 -16.72 -13.38 7.90
C THR A 165 -15.43 -13.06 8.65
N ILE A 166 -15.29 -11.81 9.10
CA ILE A 166 -14.15 -11.36 9.89
C ILE A 166 -14.58 -10.97 11.30
N LYS A 167 -13.62 -10.98 12.23
CA LYS A 167 -13.78 -10.51 13.60
C LYS A 167 -13.20 -9.09 13.74
N ASP A 168 -13.53 -8.43 14.84
CA ASP A 168 -13.06 -7.07 15.11
C ASP A 168 -11.52 -6.95 15.15
N ASP A 169 -10.83 -7.98 15.64
CA ASP A 169 -9.37 -8.08 15.68
C ASP A 169 -8.73 -8.50 14.35
N THR A 170 -9.55 -8.84 13.33
CA THR A 170 -9.04 -9.28 12.03
C THR A 170 -8.35 -8.13 11.31
N ARG A 171 -7.13 -8.39 10.86
CA ARG A 171 -6.33 -7.46 10.05
C ARG A 171 -6.59 -7.70 8.58
N LEU A 172 -6.75 -6.63 7.81
CA LEU A 172 -6.84 -6.73 6.36
C LEU A 172 -5.45 -6.83 5.74
N LEU A 173 -5.34 -7.54 4.63
CA LEU A 173 -4.08 -7.64 3.90
C LEU A 173 -3.84 -6.37 3.08
N VAL A 174 -2.60 -5.92 3.01
CA VAL A 174 -2.16 -4.89 2.05
C VAL A 174 -0.95 -5.45 1.32
N ILE A 175 -1.17 -5.84 0.07
CA ILE A 175 -0.18 -6.53 -0.75
C ILE A 175 0.48 -5.52 -1.68
N ASN A 176 1.81 -5.45 -1.63
CA ASN A 176 2.67 -4.72 -2.56
C ASN A 176 3.43 -5.74 -3.39
N ASP A 177 2.89 -6.08 -4.55
CA ASP A 177 3.48 -7.02 -5.49
C ASP A 177 4.48 -6.36 -6.42
N GLU A 178 5.44 -7.14 -6.90
CA GLU A 178 6.57 -6.70 -7.72
C GLU A 178 7.30 -5.46 -7.12
N ALA A 179 7.39 -5.39 -5.79
CA ALA A 179 7.87 -4.24 -5.03
C ALA A 179 9.34 -3.87 -5.30
N GLN A 180 10.14 -4.75 -5.91
CA GLN A 180 11.48 -4.41 -6.35
C GLN A 180 11.48 -3.22 -7.31
N PHE A 181 10.43 -3.07 -8.15
CA PHE A 181 10.32 -1.91 -9.03
C PHE A 181 10.24 -0.60 -8.25
N LEU A 182 9.65 -0.57 -7.05
CA LEU A 182 9.63 0.63 -6.22
C LEU A 182 10.89 0.76 -5.35
N GLY A 183 11.53 -0.37 -5.04
CA GLY A 183 12.78 -0.44 -4.27
C GLY A 183 14.00 0.08 -5.05
N ASP A 184 13.98 -0.03 -6.38
CA ASP A 184 15.07 0.41 -7.24
C ASP A 184 14.90 1.85 -7.76
N GLN A 185 13.74 2.46 -7.51
CA GLN A 185 13.39 3.78 -8.06
C GLN A 185 13.65 4.90 -7.06
N PHE A 186 14.19 6.01 -7.60
CA PHE A 186 14.43 7.25 -6.89
C PHE A 186 15.31 7.08 -5.64
N ASN A 187 16.28 6.16 -5.70
CA ASN A 187 17.25 5.92 -4.64
C ASN A 187 17.89 7.23 -4.17
N GLY A 188 17.79 7.49 -2.86
CA GLY A 188 18.34 8.70 -2.23
C GLY A 188 17.52 9.98 -2.37
N SER A 189 16.35 9.90 -3.00
CA SER A 189 15.41 11.03 -3.08
C SER A 189 14.53 11.15 -1.84
N PHE A 190 14.48 10.12 -1.00
CA PHE A 190 13.73 10.04 0.24
C PHE A 190 14.66 9.82 1.42
N GLN A 191 14.18 10.07 2.64
CA GLN A 191 14.91 9.77 3.87
C GLN A 191 14.14 8.78 4.72
N SER A 192 14.86 8.02 5.53
CA SER A 192 14.22 7.18 6.55
C SER A 192 13.36 8.04 7.48
N MET A 193 12.23 7.47 7.87
CA MET A 193 11.26 8.12 8.78
C MET A 193 11.30 7.51 10.17
N SER A 194 12.23 6.58 10.45
CA SER A 194 12.55 6.22 11.82
C SER A 194 13.25 7.40 12.48
N SER A 195 12.86 7.73 13.71
CA SER A 195 13.29 8.95 14.43
C SER A 195 14.79 9.08 14.69
N SER A 196 15.57 8.05 14.35
CA SER A 196 17.01 7.93 14.60
C SER A 196 17.84 7.72 13.33
N ASP A 197 17.21 7.69 12.15
CA ASP A 197 17.88 7.35 10.90
C ASP A 197 17.52 8.38 9.83
N GLU A 198 18.53 9.05 9.27
CA GLU A 198 18.39 9.99 8.14
C GLU A 198 18.87 9.36 6.83
N SER A 199 19.12 8.05 6.82
CA SER A 199 19.67 7.38 5.66
C SER A 199 18.76 7.51 4.44
N PRO A 200 19.37 7.62 3.24
CA PRO A 200 18.63 7.68 1.98
C PRO A 200 17.75 6.44 1.79
N ARG A 201 16.56 6.67 1.21
CA ARG A 201 15.58 5.64 0.91
C ARG A 201 15.06 5.72 -0.53
N PRO A 202 14.58 4.60 -1.10
CA PRO A 202 13.84 4.60 -2.35
C PRO A 202 12.36 4.96 -2.12
N LEU A 203 11.60 5.05 -3.22
CA LEU A 203 10.16 5.30 -3.22
C LEU A 203 9.34 4.26 -2.42
N LEU A 204 9.80 3.01 -2.36
CA LEU A 204 9.10 1.98 -1.59
C LEU A 204 8.93 2.36 -0.10
N SER A 205 9.91 3.05 0.49
CA SER A 205 9.90 3.38 1.93
C SER A 205 8.73 4.30 2.35
N PRO A 206 8.52 5.49 1.74
CA PRO A 206 7.38 6.34 2.10
C PRO A 206 6.03 5.68 1.81
N ILE A 207 5.93 4.78 0.81
CA ILE A 207 4.69 4.03 0.52
C ILE A 207 4.35 3.09 1.67
N LEU A 208 5.31 2.25 2.10
CA LEU A 208 5.10 1.32 3.19
C LEU A 208 4.80 2.04 4.51
N HIS A 209 5.47 3.17 4.75
CA HIS A 209 5.23 3.99 5.92
C HIS A 209 3.81 4.59 5.93
N ALA A 210 3.30 5.05 4.78
CA ALA A 210 1.92 5.54 4.67
C ALA A 210 0.91 4.45 5.04
N PHE A 211 1.04 3.24 4.47
CA PHE A 211 0.14 2.13 4.80
C PHE A 211 0.24 1.72 6.27
N ARG A 212 1.46 1.67 6.81
CA ARG A 212 1.68 1.35 8.22
C ARG A 212 0.98 2.37 9.12
N ASP A 213 1.11 3.67 8.85
CA ASP A 213 0.54 4.71 9.71
C ASP A 213 -0.99 4.68 9.73
N ILE A 214 -1.63 4.39 8.60
CA ILE A 214 -3.11 4.28 8.52
C ILE A 214 -3.61 3.09 9.34
N GLY A 215 -2.94 1.94 9.27
CA GLY A 215 -3.47 0.70 9.81
C GLY A 215 -2.52 -0.05 10.72
N GLN A 216 -1.80 0.66 11.60
CA GLN A 216 -0.75 0.10 12.48
C GLN A 216 -1.16 -1.22 13.16
N HIS A 217 -2.42 -1.37 13.53
CA HIS A 217 -2.97 -2.61 14.12
C HIS A 217 -4.05 -3.28 13.27
N GLN A 218 -4.38 -2.69 12.12
CA GLN A 218 -5.49 -3.03 11.26
C GLN A 218 -5.03 -3.73 9.96
N PHE A 219 -3.74 -3.64 9.62
CA PHE A 219 -3.17 -4.22 8.41
C PHE A 219 -2.08 -5.24 8.69
N THR A 220 -2.03 -6.22 7.79
CA THR A 220 -0.86 -7.07 7.57
C THR A 220 -0.26 -6.66 6.23
N LEU A 221 0.90 -5.99 6.27
CA LEU A 221 1.65 -5.63 5.08
C LEU A 221 2.34 -6.87 4.51
N VAL A 222 2.07 -7.16 3.24
CA VAL A 222 2.71 -8.24 2.48
C VAL A 222 3.48 -7.60 1.33
N THR A 223 4.79 -7.81 1.26
CA THR A 223 5.61 -7.28 0.17
C THR A 223 6.19 -8.44 -0.64
N CYS A 224 6.01 -8.41 -1.95
CA CYS A 224 6.43 -9.46 -2.85
C CYS A 224 7.34 -8.91 -3.94
N GLY A 225 8.30 -9.70 -4.39
CA GLY A 225 9.14 -9.28 -5.49
C GLY A 225 10.17 -10.30 -5.94
N THR A 226 10.69 -10.09 -7.14
CA THR A 226 11.77 -10.91 -7.71
C THR A 226 13.11 -10.25 -7.42
N GLY A 227 14.07 -11.03 -6.88
CA GLY A 227 15.43 -10.53 -6.65
C GLY A 227 15.50 -9.38 -5.64
N LEU A 228 14.61 -9.34 -4.65
CA LEU A 228 14.64 -8.33 -3.59
C LEU A 228 16.02 -8.30 -2.94
N SER A 229 16.69 -7.15 -3.02
CA SER A 229 18.00 -6.96 -2.41
C SER A 229 17.89 -7.06 -0.88
N ILE A 230 19.00 -7.33 -0.21
CA ILE A 230 19.03 -7.30 1.26
C ILE A 230 18.62 -5.92 1.80
N ASN A 231 18.95 -4.85 1.08
CA ASN A 231 18.52 -3.50 1.41
C ASN A 231 17.00 -3.36 1.32
N THR A 232 16.37 -3.97 0.32
CA THR A 232 14.92 -3.99 0.20
C THR A 232 14.27 -4.70 1.39
N LEU A 233 14.85 -5.80 1.87
CA LEU A 233 14.40 -6.47 3.10
C LEU A 233 14.51 -5.55 4.31
N PHE A 234 15.66 -4.88 4.49
CA PHE A 234 15.87 -3.94 5.58
C PHE A 234 14.89 -2.76 5.52
N TRP A 235 14.63 -2.21 4.35
CA TRP A 235 13.69 -1.10 4.20
C TRP A 235 12.26 -1.52 4.45
N VAL A 236 11.85 -2.70 3.97
CA VAL A 236 10.52 -3.25 4.27
C VAL A 236 10.39 -3.47 5.76
N GLN A 237 11.41 -4.04 6.39
CA GLN A 237 11.41 -4.26 7.83
C GLN A 237 11.37 -2.94 8.61
N SER A 238 12.18 -1.93 8.29
CA SER A 238 12.21 -0.66 9.03
C SER A 238 11.01 0.25 8.74
N SER A 239 10.53 0.28 7.49
CA SER A 239 9.41 1.13 7.08
C SER A 239 8.05 0.48 7.40
N GLY A 240 7.99 -0.85 7.35
CA GLY A 240 6.77 -1.64 7.59
C GLY A 240 6.60 -2.10 9.05
N SER A 241 7.67 -2.21 9.84
CA SER A 241 7.55 -2.54 11.28
C SER A 241 7.35 -1.27 12.12
N GLY A 242 6.56 -1.36 13.19
CA GLY A 242 6.37 -0.28 14.16
C GLY A 242 7.48 -0.14 15.21
N LEU A 243 8.70 -0.62 14.93
CA LEU A 243 9.80 -0.60 15.89
C LEU A 243 10.51 0.77 15.90
N LYS A 244 10.76 1.30 17.10
CA LYS A 244 11.91 2.18 17.34
C LYS A 244 13.14 1.29 17.35
N ASP A 245 14.16 1.62 16.57
CA ASP A 245 15.39 0.83 16.44
C ASP A 245 15.98 0.48 17.81
N SER A 246 15.93 -0.80 18.15
CA SER A 246 16.91 -1.42 19.03
C SER A 246 17.66 -2.44 18.18
N SER A 247 18.87 -2.04 17.78
CA SER A 247 19.93 -2.86 17.18
C SER A 247 19.74 -4.36 17.40
N THR A 248 19.27 -5.06 16.38
CA THR A 248 19.35 -6.52 16.34
C THR A 248 20.31 -6.89 15.22
N THR A 249 21.56 -7.11 15.63
CA THR A 249 22.60 -7.74 14.81
C THR A 249 22.12 -9.15 14.45
N PHE A 250 22.03 -9.46 13.15
CA PHE A 250 21.90 -10.84 12.70
C PHE A 250 23.30 -11.46 12.73
N GLU A 251 23.56 -12.35 13.68
CA GLU A 251 24.60 -13.36 13.50
C GLU A 251 23.99 -14.55 12.73
N LEU A 252 24.73 -15.01 11.73
CA LEU A 252 24.38 -16.04 10.76
C LEU A 252 24.11 -17.41 11.38
#